data_AF-A0A6A6AW06-F1
#
_entry.id   AF-A0A6A6AW06-F1
#
_cell.length_a   1.000
_cell.length_b   1.000
_cell.length_c   1.000
_cell.angle_alpha   90.00
_cell.angle_beta   90.00
_cell.angle_gamma   90.00
#
_symmetry.space_group_name_H-M   'P 1'
#
loop_
_entity.id
_entity.type
_entity.pdbx_description
1 polymer ?
#
loop_
_entity_poly.entity_id
_entity_poly.type
_entity_poly.pdbx_seq_one_letter_code
_entity_poly.pdbx_strand_id
1 'polypeptide(L)'
;LQIAWTVQQVFVVPYLSSLGVPDTQMPIFVMSGPLAGLVSPPIFAALSDVYHGERKPFIFLGGLGTIVFFQLLAAAQPLAGLLTHGRSETATTHIIAGLSIYALNFSILPLQMGLRASVVDHFGPHQQPNASLWISRFSVLGSI
;
A
#
# COMPACT_ATOMS: atom_id res chain seq x y z
N LEU A 1 -0.67 -9.45 3.64
CA LEU A 1 -1.13 -8.43 2.66
C LEU A 1 -2.58 -8.05 2.89
N GLN A 2 -3.54 -8.99 2.83
CA GLN A 2 -4.96 -8.64 3.01
C GLN A 2 -5.26 -7.95 4.36
N ILE A 3 -4.72 -8.47 5.47
CA ILE A 3 -4.83 -7.79 6.78
C ILE A 3 -4.34 -6.35 6.72
N ALA A 4 -3.17 -6.10 6.11
CA ALA A 4 -2.61 -4.75 6.01
C ALA A 4 -3.50 -3.82 5.16
N TRP A 5 -4.07 -4.35 4.08
CA TRP A 5 -5.03 -3.61 3.25
C TRP A 5 -6.33 -3.31 4.00
N THR A 6 -6.91 -4.29 4.70
CA THR A 6 -8.11 -4.10 5.53
C THR A 6 -7.86 -3.07 6.62
N VAL A 7 -6.75 -3.20 7.36
CA VAL A 7 -6.33 -2.24 8.39
C VAL A 7 -6.19 -0.84 7.78
N GLN A 8 -5.55 -0.71 6.62
CA GLN A 8 -5.44 0.58 5.95
C GLN A 8 -6.82 1.18 5.65
N GLN A 9 -7.73 0.41 5.03
CA GLN A 9 -9.06 0.90 4.67
C GLN A 9 -9.89 1.31 5.89
N VAL A 10 -9.81 0.54 6.98
CA VAL A 10 -10.56 0.80 8.21
C VAL A 10 -9.99 1.98 9.00
N PHE A 11 -8.66 2.09 9.09
CA PHE A 11 -8.00 3.02 9.99
C PHE A 11 -7.52 4.33 9.35
N VAL A 12 -7.43 4.44 8.01
CA VAL A 12 -6.93 5.68 7.36
C VAL A 12 -7.78 6.89 7.71
N VAL A 13 -9.11 6.82 7.60
CA VAL A 13 -10.00 7.95 7.89
C VAL A 13 -9.96 8.36 9.37
N PRO A 14 -10.14 7.45 10.35
CA PRO A 14 -10.06 7.84 11.76
C PRO A 14 -8.66 8.30 12.16
N TYR A 15 -7.60 7.78 11.54
CA TYR A 15 -6.23 8.25 11.77
C TYR A 15 -5.99 9.66 11.23
N LEU A 16 -6.45 9.98 10.03
CA LEU A 16 -6.37 11.34 9.49
C LEU A 16 -7.19 12.33 10.34
N SER A 17 -8.34 11.89 10.85
CA SER A 17 -9.18 12.70 11.72
C SER A 17 -8.49 12.99 13.05
N SER A 18 -7.80 12.00 13.64
CA SER A 18 -7.03 12.20 14.87
C SER A 18 -5.80 13.11 14.69
N LEU A 19 -5.28 13.22 13.46
CA LEU A 19 -4.24 14.20 13.08
C LEU A 19 -4.78 15.64 12.92
N GLY A 20 -6.09 15.84 12.99
CA GLY A 20 -6.74 17.14 12.81
C GLY A 20 -7.02 17.52 11.35
N VAL A 21 -6.99 16.55 10.43
CA VAL A 21 -7.33 16.78 9.02
C VAL A 21 -8.82 17.13 8.91
N PRO A 22 -9.19 18.26 8.28
CA PRO A 22 -10.59 18.60 8.08
C PRO A 22 -11.25 17.69 7.04
N ASP A 23 -12.54 17.41 7.23
CA ASP A 23 -13.32 16.53 6.34
C ASP A 23 -13.30 16.99 4.87
N THR A 24 -13.15 18.28 4.61
CA THR A 24 -13.00 18.84 3.26
C THR A 24 -11.74 18.37 2.54
N GLN A 25 -10.68 18.02 3.28
CA GLN A 25 -9.41 17.54 2.72
C GLN A 25 -9.31 16.01 2.66
N MET A 26 -10.13 15.28 3.43
CA MET A 26 -10.17 13.81 3.43
C MET A 26 -10.25 13.18 2.03
N PRO A 27 -11.07 13.68 1.08
CA PRO A 27 -11.14 13.11 -0.26
C PRO A 27 -9.80 13.09 -1.00
N ILE A 28 -8.93 14.07 -0.76
CA ILE A 28 -7.60 14.14 -1.40
C ILE A 28 -6.71 12.97 -0.97
N PHE A 29 -6.81 12.58 0.29
CA PHE A 29 -6.09 11.42 0.83
C PHE A 29 -6.68 10.11 0.34
N VAL A 30 -8.01 9.99 0.29
CA VAL A 30 -8.68 8.77 -0.20
C VAL A 30 -8.50 8.58 -1.70
N MET A 31 -8.37 9.67 -2.47
CA MET A 31 -8.06 9.63 -3.90
C MET A 31 -6.69 9.00 -4.22
N SER A 32 -5.83 8.85 -3.21
CA SER A 32 -4.58 8.07 -3.33
C SER A 32 -4.82 6.64 -3.83
N GLY A 33 -5.92 6.00 -3.44
CA GLY A 33 -6.24 4.64 -3.87
C GLY A 33 -6.45 4.54 -5.38
N PRO A 34 -7.43 5.27 -5.96
CA PRO A 34 -7.64 5.34 -7.41
C PRO A 34 -6.41 5.80 -8.19
N LEU A 35 -5.70 6.83 -7.71
CA LEU A 35 -4.50 7.34 -8.38
C LEU A 35 -3.39 6.31 -8.40
N ALA A 36 -3.14 5.62 -7.28
CA ALA A 36 -2.19 4.53 -7.24
C ALA A 36 -2.64 3.37 -8.14
N GLY A 37 -3.94 3.08 -8.21
CA GLY A 37 -4.52 2.07 -9.11
C GLY A 37 -4.34 2.37 -10.59
N LEU A 38 -4.28 3.65 -10.97
CA LEU A 38 -4.01 4.07 -12.35
C LEU A 38 -2.52 4.02 -12.68
N VAL A 39 -1.67 4.45 -11.74
CA VAL A 39 -0.22 4.66 -11.98
C VAL A 39 0.60 3.40 -11.70
N SER A 40 0.21 2.56 -10.73
CA SER A 40 1.00 1.39 -10.38
C SER A 40 1.05 0.34 -11.50
N PRO A 41 -0.07 -0.09 -12.14
CA PRO A 41 0.00 -1.12 -13.18
C PRO A 41 0.97 -0.83 -14.33
N PRO A 42 1.00 0.37 -14.97
CA PRO A 42 1.92 0.65 -16.06
C PRO A 42 3.39 0.72 -15.62
N ILE A 43 3.66 1.25 -14.42
CA ILE A 43 5.03 1.28 -13.87
C ILE A 43 5.52 -0.15 -13.66
N PHE A 44 4.71 -1.01 -13.05
CA PHE A 44 5.11 -2.40 -12.81
C PHE A 44 5.22 -3.21 -14.11
N ALA A 45 4.39 -2.93 -15.12
CA ALA A 45 4.56 -3.52 -16.44
C ALA A 45 5.91 -3.14 -17.06
N ALA A 46 6.24 -1.84 -17.10
CA ALA A 46 7.51 -1.36 -17.65
C ALA A 46 8.73 -1.87 -16.89
N LEU A 47 8.67 -1.91 -15.56
CA LEU A 47 9.75 -2.46 -14.73
C LEU A 47 9.89 -3.98 -14.90
N SER A 48 8.80 -4.73 -15.04
CA SER A 48 8.86 -6.17 -15.31
C SER A 48 9.59 -6.47 -16.62
N ASP A 49 9.45 -5.62 -17.63
CA ASP A 49 10.12 -5.79 -18.93
C ASP A 49 11.63 -5.56 -18.83
N VAL A 50 12.08 -4.63 -18.00
CA VAL A 50 13.52 -4.34 -17.77
C VAL A 50 14.23 -5.50 -17.07
N TYR A 51 13.55 -6.21 -16.18
CA TYR A 51 14.11 -7.32 -15.41
C TYR A 51 13.80 -8.67 -16.04
N HIS A 52 13.72 -8.74 -17.37
CA HIS A 52 13.53 -9.97 -18.15
C HIS A 52 12.29 -10.79 -17.74
N GLY A 53 11.23 -10.13 -17.25
CA GLY A 53 10.01 -10.79 -16.80
C GLY A 53 10.09 -11.39 -15.40
N GLU A 54 11.18 -11.20 -14.65
CA GLU A 54 11.30 -11.70 -13.28
C GLU A 54 10.52 -10.80 -12.30
N ARG A 55 9.35 -11.29 -11.87
CA ARG A 55 8.41 -10.55 -11.00
C ARG A 55 8.74 -10.66 -9.50
N LYS A 56 9.58 -11.62 -9.11
CA LYS A 56 9.95 -11.95 -7.73
C LYS A 56 10.65 -10.80 -6.97
N PRO A 57 11.65 -10.08 -7.52
CA PRO A 57 12.30 -8.99 -6.79
C PRO A 57 11.34 -7.83 -6.48
N PHE A 58 10.35 -7.58 -7.34
CA PHE A 58 9.37 -6.51 -7.13
C PHE A 58 8.37 -6.79 -6.03
N ILE A 59 7.92 -8.05 -5.90
CA ILE A 59 7.06 -8.48 -4.79
C ILE A 59 7.83 -8.33 -3.47
N PHE A 60 9.12 -8.66 -3.44
CA PHE A 60 9.95 -8.44 -2.26
C PHE A 60 10.14 -6.96 -1.94
N LEU A 61 10.46 -6.13 -2.94
CA LEU A 61 10.68 -4.70 -2.76
C LEU A 61 9.40 -3.99 -2.30
N GLY A 62 8.24 -4.32 -2.90
CA GLY A 62 6.94 -3.79 -2.48
C GLY A 62 6.55 -4.26 -1.08
N GLY A 63 6.90 -5.49 -0.70
CA GLY A 63 6.68 -6.02 0.65
C GLY A 63 7.46 -5.24 1.70
N LEU A 64 8.75 -5.04 1.47
CA LEU A 64 9.62 -4.22 2.31
C LEU A 64 9.14 -2.76 2.37
N GLY A 65 8.80 -2.17 1.21
CA GLY A 65 8.27 -0.82 1.12
C GLY A 65 7.00 -0.65 1.97
N THR A 66 6.08 -1.61 1.90
CA THR A 66 4.84 -1.58 2.70
C THR A 66 5.13 -1.54 4.19
N ILE A 67 6.08 -2.35 4.68
CA ILE A 67 6.46 -2.37 6.10
C ILE A 67 7.04 -1.01 6.50
N VAL A 68 7.96 -0.47 5.70
CA VAL A 68 8.60 0.82 5.96
C VAL A 68 7.58 1.95 5.97
N PHE A 69 6.69 2.02 4.98
CA PHE A 69 5.68 3.08 4.90
C PHE A 69 4.62 2.98 6.00
N PHE A 70 4.29 1.79 6.50
CA PHE A 70 3.45 1.65 7.69
C PHE A 70 4.12 2.24 8.94
N GLN A 71 5.43 1.99 9.11
CA GLN A 71 6.20 2.59 10.20
C GLN A 71 6.31 4.11 10.04
N LEU A 72 6.48 4.59 8.80
CA LEU A 72 6.58 6.01 8.48
C LEU A 72 5.26 6.74 8.71
N LEU A 73 4.14 6.10 8.39
CA LEU A 73 2.79 6.59 8.71
C LEU A 73 2.59 6.64 10.23
N ALA A 74 2.94 5.58 10.96
CA ALA A 74 2.85 5.58 12.43
C ALA A 74 3.74 6.66 13.07
N ALA A 75 4.90 6.94 12.48
CA ALA A 75 5.84 7.96 12.94
C ALA A 75 5.56 9.36 12.37
N ALA A 76 4.43 9.61 11.71
CA ALA A 76 4.17 10.90 11.04
C ALA A 76 4.21 12.10 12.00
N GLN A 77 3.63 11.98 13.20
CA GLN A 77 3.65 13.04 14.23
C GLN A 77 5.06 13.34 14.77
N PRO A 78 5.85 12.36 15.27
CA PRO A 78 7.20 12.63 15.76
C PRO A 78 8.14 13.11 14.64
N LEU A 79 7.98 12.60 13.42
CA LEU A 79 8.76 13.08 12.26
C LEU A 79 8.46 14.55 11.94
N ALA A 80 7.19 14.94 11.99
CA ALA A 80 6.81 16.33 11.75
C ALA A 80 7.38 17.26 12.83
N GLY A 81 7.33 16.86 14.11
CA GLY A 81 7.90 17.63 15.22
C GLY A 81 9.42 17.81 15.11
N LEU A 82 10.14 16.77 14.67
CA LEU A 82 11.59 16.84 14.42
C LEU A 82 11.93 17.77 13.26
N LEU A 83 11.17 17.72 12.16
CA LEU A 83 11.44 18.51 10.95
C LEU A 83 11.12 20.00 11.15
N THR A 84 10.07 20.32 11.89
CA THR A 84 9.62 21.71 12.06
C THR A 84 10.30 22.47 13.20
N HIS A 85 11.20 21.84 13.97
CA HIS A 85 11.86 22.47 15.13
C HIS A 85 10.84 23.23 16.04
N GLY A 86 9.62 22.71 16.17
CA GLY A 86 8.54 23.31 16.97
C GLY A 86 7.74 24.44 16.32
N ARG A 87 7.85 24.70 15.00
CA ARG A 87 7.03 25.71 14.29
C ARG A 87 6.21 25.13 13.15
N SER A 88 4.87 25.18 13.30
CA SER A 88 3.86 24.70 12.36
C SER A 88 3.83 23.18 12.15
N GLU A 89 3.62 22.44 13.23
CA GLU A 89 3.56 20.97 13.26
C GLU A 89 2.42 20.40 12.41
N THR A 90 1.26 21.08 12.35
CA THR A 90 0.04 20.51 11.76
C THR A 90 0.17 20.32 10.25
N ALA A 91 0.45 21.37 9.48
CA ALA A 91 0.53 21.27 8.02
C ALA A 91 1.60 20.27 7.53
N THR A 92 2.77 20.26 8.17
CA THR A 92 3.85 19.31 7.84
C THR A 92 3.43 17.87 8.16
N THR A 93 2.74 17.65 9.28
CA THR A 93 2.20 16.32 9.63
C THR A 93 1.20 15.83 8.59
N HIS A 94 0.31 16.70 8.10
CA HIS A 94 -0.68 16.35 7.08
C HIS A 94 -0.01 15.94 5.77
N ILE A 95 1.03 16.66 5.35
CA ILE A 95 1.80 16.36 4.13
C ILE A 95 2.52 15.02 4.27
N ILE A 96 3.18 14.77 5.40
CA ILE A 96 3.92 13.51 5.66
C ILE A 96 2.94 12.32 5.70
N ALA A 97 1.81 12.46 6.40
CA ALA A 97 0.78 11.44 6.45
C ALA A 97 0.21 11.16 5.05
N GLY A 98 -0.04 12.21 4.25
CA GLY A 98 -0.48 12.10 2.87
C GLY A 98 0.52 11.36 2.00
N LEU A 99 1.77 11.79 1.98
CA LEU A 99 2.82 11.16 1.19
C LEU A 99 2.99 9.69 1.58
N SER A 100 2.93 9.38 2.88
CA SER A 100 3.02 8.01 3.39
C SER A 100 1.84 7.15 2.91
N ILE A 101 0.60 7.65 2.96
CA ILE A 101 -0.58 6.94 2.45
C ILE A 101 -0.48 6.70 0.94
N TYR A 102 -0.02 7.71 0.17
CA TYR A 102 0.19 7.56 -1.27
C TYR A 102 1.25 6.50 -1.59
N ALA A 103 2.40 6.55 -0.91
CA ALA A 103 3.48 5.59 -1.08
C ALA A 103 3.05 4.16 -0.66
N LEU A 104 2.29 4.05 0.42
CA LEU A 104 1.77 2.78 0.92
C LEU A 104 0.77 2.16 -0.07
N ASN A 105 -0.16 2.94 -0.63
CA ASN A 105 -1.04 2.47 -1.71
C ASN A 105 -0.27 2.03 -2.95
N PHE A 106 0.75 2.81 -3.34
CA PHE A 106 1.62 2.48 -4.45
C PHE A 106 2.40 1.17 -4.22
N SER A 107 2.70 0.83 -2.96
CA SER A 107 3.42 -0.38 -2.58
C SER A 107 2.51 -1.62 -2.47
N ILE A 108 1.25 -1.46 -2.02
CA ILE A 108 0.34 -2.59 -1.79
C ILE A 108 -0.31 -3.12 -3.06
N LEU A 109 -0.75 -2.24 -3.98
CA LEU A 109 -1.43 -2.66 -5.21
C LEU A 109 -0.60 -3.63 -6.08
N PRO A 110 0.70 -3.37 -6.29
CA PRO A 110 1.56 -4.28 -7.06
C PRO A 110 1.81 -5.60 -6.34
N LEU A 111 1.84 -5.62 -5.01
CA LEU A 111 1.92 -6.87 -4.27
C LEU A 111 0.70 -7.74 -4.55
N GLN A 112 -0.50 -7.15 -4.58
CA GLN A 112 -1.72 -7.90 -4.87
C GLN A 112 -1.70 -8.49 -6.29
N MET A 113 -1.25 -7.70 -7.26
CA MET A 113 -1.14 -8.13 -8.66
C MET A 113 -0.02 -9.16 -8.87
N GLY A 114 1.14 -8.94 -8.26
CA GLY A 114 2.28 -9.85 -8.30
C GLY A 114 2.00 -11.19 -7.63
N LEU A 115 1.28 -11.20 -6.50
CA LEU A 115 0.82 -12.44 -5.87
C LEU A 115 -0.11 -13.24 -6.79
N ARG A 116 -1.06 -12.58 -7.48
CA ARG A 116 -1.96 -13.25 -8.44
C ARG A 116 -1.19 -13.81 -9.63
N ALA A 117 -0.24 -13.05 -10.16
CA ALA A 117 0.63 -13.50 -11.24
C ALA A 117 1.51 -14.70 -10.84
N SER A 118 2.07 -14.67 -9.62
CA SER A 118 2.94 -15.72 -9.10
C SER A 118 2.27 -17.11 -9.04
N VAL A 119 0.95 -17.17 -8.85
CA VAL A 119 0.20 -18.44 -8.90
C VAL A 119 0.25 -19.05 -10.29
N VAL A 120 0.11 -18.23 -11.33
CA VAL A 120 0.17 -18.68 -12.72
C VAL A 120 1.59 -19.10 -13.08
N ASP A 121 2.60 -18.40 -12.54
CA ASP A 121 4.01 -18.66 -12.83
C ASP A 121 4.55 -19.95 -12.18
N HIS A 122 4.00 -20.39 -11.04
CA HIS A 122 4.49 -21.58 -10.30
C HIS A 122 3.62 -22.85 -10.47
N PHE A 123 2.34 -22.72 -10.86
CA PHE A 123 1.42 -23.85 -10.93
C PHE A 123 0.90 -24.08 -12.36
N GLY A 124 0.90 -25.35 -12.78
CA GLY A 124 0.30 -25.75 -14.06
C GLY A 124 -1.22 -25.52 -14.09
N PRO A 125 -1.85 -25.42 -15.28
CA PRO A 125 -3.26 -25.02 -15.43
C PRO A 125 -4.26 -25.82 -14.58
N HIS A 126 -4.01 -27.11 -14.37
CA HIS A 126 -4.86 -27.99 -13.56
C HIS A 126 -4.76 -27.71 -12.04
N GLN A 127 -3.64 -27.17 -11.57
CA GLN A 127 -3.39 -26.90 -10.14
C GLN A 127 -3.72 -25.46 -9.73
N GLN A 128 -3.81 -24.53 -10.68
CA GLN A 128 -4.16 -23.12 -10.45
C GLN A 128 -5.49 -22.91 -9.71
N PRO A 129 -6.59 -23.66 -9.99
CA PRO A 129 -7.83 -23.52 -9.26
C PRO A 129 -7.65 -23.87 -7.78
N ASN A 130 -6.94 -24.96 -7.47
CA ASN A 130 -6.71 -25.38 -6.09
C ASN A 130 -5.81 -24.37 -5.34
N ALA A 131 -4.75 -23.87 -5.96
CA ALA A 131 -3.90 -22.83 -5.38
C ALA A 131 -4.67 -21.53 -5.12
N SER A 132 -5.52 -21.12 -6.06
CA SER A 132 -6.37 -19.93 -5.92
C SER A 132 -7.40 -20.08 -4.80
N LEU A 133 -7.95 -21.29 -4.60
CA LEU A 133 -8.86 -21.58 -3.48
C LEU A 133 -8.16 -21.41 -2.12
N TRP A 134 -6.94 -21.92 -1.96
CA TRP A 134 -6.16 -21.73 -0.74
C TRP A 134 -5.88 -20.24 -0.48
N ILE A 135 -5.47 -19.49 -1.50
CA ILE A 135 -5.22 -18.04 -1.38
C ILE A 135 -6.50 -17.28 -1.02
N SER A 136 -7.64 -17.68 -1.58
CA SER A 136 -8.94 -17.11 -1.24
C SER A 136 -9.28 -17.35 0.23
N ARG A 137 -9.08 -18.57 0.76
CA ARG A 137 -9.29 -18.86 2.20
C ARG A 137 -8.45 -17.97 3.10
N PHE A 138 -7.16 -17.80 2.80
CA PHE A 138 -6.29 -16.90 3.56
C PHE A 138 -6.67 -15.42 3.40
N SER A 139 -7.22 -15.04 2.25
CA SER A 139 -7.70 -13.67 2.02
C SER A 139 -8.95 -13.37 2.84
N VAL A 140 -9.89 -14.31 2.92
CA VAL A 140 -11.09 -14.19 3.75
C VAL A 140 -10.73 -14.01 5.22
N LEU A 141 -9.80 -14.83 5.73
CA LEU A 141 -9.29 -14.67 7.10
C LEU A 141 -8.66 -13.30 7.36
N GLY A 142 -8.08 -12.67 6.35
CA GLY A 142 -7.49 -11.33 6.48
C GLY A 142 -8.46 -10.17 6.26
N SER A 143 -9.71 -10.46 5.87
CA SER A 143 -10.77 -9.46 5.65
C SER A 143 -11.78 -9.36 6.79
N ILE A 144 -11.79 -10.34 7.70
CA ILE A 144 -12.61 -10.38 8.91
C ILE A 144 -11.83 -9.72 10.05
#